data_AF-A0A4R0WX93-F1
#
_entry.id   AF-A0A4R0WX93-F1
#
_cell.length_a   1.000
_cell.length_b   1.000
_cell.length_c   1.000
_cell.angle_alpha   90.00
_cell.angle_beta   90.00
_cell.angle_gamma   90.00
#
_symmetry.space_group_name_H-M   'P 1'
#
loop_
_entity.id
_entity.type
_entity.pdbx_description
1 polymer ?
#
loop_
_entity_poly.entity_id
_entity_poly.type
_entity_poly.pdbx_seq_one_letter_code
_entity_poly.pdbx_strand_id
1 'polypeptide(L)'
;ELLPIFKAKSAEYWLDLFNKLGVPTSLVEDISEVIKQPQAEAREMVDKTKIDESMSAGIPFKMSRTPGSIRKPPPALGADTERLSRALAAD
;
A
#
# COMPACT_ATOMS: atom_id res chain seq x y z
N GLU A 1 -9.15 -18.81 28.78
CA GLU A 1 -8.51 -18.68 27.45
C GLU A 1 -9.58 -18.60 26.36
N LEU A 2 -9.35 -17.85 25.27
CA LEU A 2 -10.33 -17.65 24.19
C LEU A 2 -10.07 -18.51 22.94
N LEU A 3 -8.89 -19.11 22.84
CA LEU A 3 -8.47 -19.91 21.67
C LEU A 3 -9.46 -21.01 21.27
N PRO A 4 -9.99 -21.83 22.20
CA PRO A 4 -10.98 -22.86 21.84
C PRO A 4 -12.27 -22.28 21.26
N ILE A 5 -12.67 -21.08 21.69
CA ILE A 5 -13.88 -20.40 21.22
C ILE A 5 -13.67 -19.93 19.78
N PHE A 6 -12.58 -19.22 19.51
CA PHE A 6 -12.30 -18.70 18.17
C PHE A 6 -12.12 -19.82 17.13
N LYS A 7 -11.60 -20.99 17.52
CA LYS A 7 -11.48 -22.16 16.63
C LYS A 7 -12.82 -22.81 16.28
N ALA A 8 -13.91 -22.52 17.01
CA ALA A 8 -15.19 -23.21 16.83
C ALA A 8 -16.00 -22.70 15.62
N LYS A 9 -15.63 -21.56 15.03
CA LYS A 9 -16.32 -20.92 13.89
C LYS A 9 -15.27 -20.31 12.94
N SER A 10 -15.67 -20.04 11.70
CA SER A 10 -14.76 -19.40 10.72
C SER A 10 -14.50 -17.93 11.07
N ALA A 11 -13.45 -17.36 10.48
CA ALA A 11 -13.12 -15.95 10.69
C ALA A 11 -14.24 -15.01 10.21
N GLU A 12 -14.93 -15.37 9.12
CA GLU A 12 -16.06 -14.62 8.56
C GLU A 12 -17.26 -14.59 9.51
N TYR A 13 -17.53 -15.71 10.20
CA TYR A 13 -18.59 -15.74 11.21
C TYR A 13 -18.31 -14.72 12.32
N TRP A 14 -17.07 -14.67 12.80
CA TRP A 14 -16.67 -13.74 13.85
C TRP A 14 -16.66 -12.30 13.36
N LEU A 15 -16.19 -12.05 12.13
CA LEU A 15 -16.26 -10.74 11.47
C LEU A 15 -17.69 -10.20 11.44
N ASP A 16 -18.64 -11.00 10.97
CA ASP A 16 -20.05 -10.63 10.90
C ASP A 16 -20.65 -10.35 12.29
N LEU A 17 -20.35 -11.20 13.26
CA LEU A 17 -20.84 -11.04 14.63
C LEU A 17 -20.29 -9.76 15.28
N PHE A 18 -18.99 -9.54 15.19
CA PHE A 18 -18.33 -8.38 15.78
C PHE A 18 -18.75 -7.07 15.11
N ASN A 19 -18.91 -7.06 13.78
CA ASN A 19 -19.48 -5.91 13.07
C ASN A 19 -20.88 -5.56 13.57
N LYS A 20 -21.76 -6.56 13.77
CA LYS A 20 -23.11 -6.34 14.34
C LYS A 20 -23.08 -5.79 15.77
N LEU A 21 -22.06 -6.16 16.54
CA LEU A 21 -21.87 -5.70 17.93
C LEU A 21 -21.08 -4.38 18.02
N GLY A 22 -20.65 -3.80 16.91
CA GLY A 22 -19.82 -2.59 16.89
C GLY A 22 -18.40 -2.80 17.43
N VAL A 23 -17.92 -4.04 17.46
CA VAL A 23 -16.56 -4.39 17.87
C VAL A 23 -15.65 -4.30 16.63
N PRO A 24 -14.63 -3.42 16.62
CA PRO A 24 -13.71 -3.31 15.49
C PRO A 24 -12.94 -4.61 15.29
N THR A 25 -13.07 -5.20 14.11
CA THR A 25 -12.33 -6.41 13.74
C THR A 25 -12.08 -6.41 12.23
N SER A 26 -11.10 -7.18 11.79
CA SER A 26 -10.85 -7.45 10.38
C SER A 26 -10.36 -8.88 10.20
N LEU A 27 -10.37 -9.36 8.96
CA LEU A 27 -9.60 -10.55 8.60
C LEU A 27 -8.11 -10.22 8.59
N VAL A 28 -7.30 -11.24 8.84
CA VAL A 28 -5.87 -11.20 8.50
C VAL A 28 -5.78 -11.71 7.07
N GLU A 29 -5.39 -10.82 6.17
CA GLU A 29 -5.34 -11.07 4.73
C GLU A 29 -3.90 -11.17 4.24
N ASP A 30 -3.70 -11.94 3.18
CA ASP A 30 -2.47 -11.95 2.42
C ASP A 30 -2.34 -10.68 1.56
N ILE A 31 -1.12 -10.33 1.17
CA ILE A 31 -0.86 -9.14 0.33
C ILE A 31 -1.70 -9.17 -0.96
N SER A 32 -1.89 -10.35 -1.56
CA SER A 32 -2.66 -10.51 -2.80
C SER A 32 -4.17 -10.24 -2.65
N GLU A 33 -4.68 -10.30 -1.41
CA GLU A 33 -6.06 -9.98 -1.05
C GLU A 33 -6.17 -8.49 -0.69
N VAL A 34 -5.23 -7.98 0.12
CA VAL A 34 -5.18 -6.56 0.53
C VAL A 34 -5.19 -5.62 -0.67
N ILE A 35 -4.41 -5.92 -1.72
CA ILE A 35 -4.34 -5.08 -2.94
C ILE A 35 -5.66 -5.03 -3.73
N LYS A 36 -6.59 -5.97 -3.48
CA LYS A 36 -7.91 -6.04 -4.11
C LYS A 36 -9.00 -5.45 -3.23
N GLN A 37 -8.70 -5.03 -2.01
CA GLN A 37 -9.71 -4.44 -1.14
C GLN A 37 -10.31 -3.18 -1.77
N PRO A 38 -11.63 -2.96 -1.63
CA PRO A 38 -12.29 -1.74 -2.11
C PRO A 38 -11.61 -0.46 -1.61
N GLN A 39 -11.10 -0.48 -0.37
CA GLN A 39 -10.42 0.68 0.20
C GLN A 39 -9.02 0.89 -0.35
N ALA A 40 -8.29 -0.17 -0.69
CA ALA A 40 -6.99 -0.06 -1.36
C ALA A 40 -7.15 0.56 -2.75
N GLU A 41 -8.19 0.16 -3.49
CA GLU A 41 -8.53 0.73 -4.79
C GLU A 41 -9.01 2.19 -4.67
N ALA A 42 -10.00 2.46 -3.83
CA ALA A 42 -10.57 3.80 -3.64
C ALA A 42 -9.54 4.84 -3.18
N ARG A 43 -8.45 4.38 -2.56
CA ARG A 43 -7.35 5.22 -2.10
C ARG A 43 -6.14 5.19 -3.02
N GLU A 44 -6.15 4.47 -4.14
CA GLU A 44 -4.99 4.34 -5.03
C GLU A 44 -3.73 3.88 -4.25
N MET A 45 -3.89 2.83 -3.43
CA MET A 45 -2.81 2.28 -2.57
C MET A 45 -1.92 1.29 -3.30
N VAL A 46 -2.26 0.94 -4.53
CA VAL A 46 -1.40 0.19 -5.45
C VAL A 46 -1.00 1.14 -6.56
N ASP A 47 0.30 1.31 -6.76
CA ASP A 47 0.80 2.06 -7.89
C ASP A 47 0.48 1.30 -9.18
N LYS A 48 -0.31 1.95 -10.04
CA LYS A 48 -0.67 1.45 -11.38
C LYS A 48 0.04 2.26 -12.47
N THR A 49 0.94 3.18 -12.10
CA THR A 49 1.72 3.92 -13.08
C THR A 49 2.62 2.93 -13.82
N LYS A 50 2.46 2.83 -15.14
CA LYS A 50 3.27 1.95 -16.01
C LYS A 50 4.69 2.49 -16.22
N ILE A 51 5.24 3.13 -15.18
CA ILE A 51 6.57 3.73 -15.20
C ILE A 51 7.64 2.63 -15.18
N ASP A 52 7.30 1.47 -14.62
CA ASP A 52 7.96 0.20 -14.82
C ASP A 52 6.90 -0.94 -14.93
N GLU A 53 7.35 -2.18 -15.11
CA GLU A 53 6.47 -3.37 -15.16
C GLU A 53 6.14 -3.95 -13.77
N SER A 54 6.54 -3.27 -12.69
CA SER A 54 6.42 -3.76 -11.33
C SER A 54 5.20 -3.17 -10.61
N MET A 55 4.62 -3.93 -9.68
CA MET A 55 3.62 -3.40 -8.76
C MET A 55 4.33 -2.87 -7.52
N SER A 56 4.03 -1.62 -7.15
CA SER A 56 4.57 -1.00 -5.94
C SER A 56 3.44 -0.41 -5.08
N ALA A 57 3.76 -0.05 -3.83
CA ALA A 57 2.83 0.64 -2.97
C ALA A 57 2.58 2.07 -3.48
N GLY A 58 1.31 2.48 -3.52
CA GLY A 58 0.93 3.86 -3.83
C GLY A 58 1.29 4.85 -2.73
N ILE A 59 1.11 6.14 -2.99
CA ILE A 59 1.40 7.21 -2.02
C ILE A 59 0.31 7.22 -0.93
N PRO A 60 0.62 6.91 0.35
CA PRO A 60 -0.37 6.73 1.43
C PRO A 60 -1.04 8.05 1.84
N PHE A 61 -0.33 9.16 1.70
CA PHE A 61 -0.80 10.49 2.08
C PHE A 61 -1.43 11.21 0.89
N LYS A 62 -2.70 11.60 1.02
CA LYS A 62 -3.44 12.33 0.00
C LYS A 62 -3.58 13.79 0.41
N MET A 63 -2.65 14.63 -0.06
CA MET A 63 -2.64 16.06 0.22
C MET A 63 -3.43 16.82 -0.84
N SER A 64 -4.42 17.61 -0.43
CA SER A 64 -5.29 18.35 -1.36
C SER A 64 -4.58 19.50 -2.08
N ARG A 65 -3.65 20.20 -1.41
CA ARG A 65 -2.91 21.34 -1.98
C ARG A 65 -1.63 20.95 -2.73
N THR A 66 -0.96 19.91 -2.28
CA THR A 66 0.35 19.46 -2.79
C THR A 66 0.36 17.95 -2.95
N PRO A 67 -0.46 17.38 -3.86
CA PRO A 67 -0.52 15.94 -4.06
C PRO A 67 0.83 15.39 -4.50
N GLY A 68 1.26 14.29 -3.88
CA GLY A 68 2.45 13.57 -4.30
C GLY A 68 2.24 12.89 -5.67
N SER A 69 3.33 12.64 -6.40
CA SER A 69 3.31 11.88 -7.65
C SER A 69 4.54 11.00 -7.78
N ILE A 70 4.35 9.79 -8.32
CA ILE A 70 5.44 8.91 -8.75
C ILE A 70 5.79 9.31 -10.18
N ARG A 71 7.04 9.71 -10.41
CA ARG A 71 7.44 10.48 -11.60
C ARG A 71 8.50 9.80 -12.46
N LYS A 72 9.25 8.86 -11.88
CA LYS A 72 10.39 8.19 -12.51
C LYS A 72 10.47 6.76 -11.96
N PRO A 73 10.94 5.80 -12.77
CA PRO A 73 11.25 4.47 -12.26
C PRO A 73 12.46 4.57 -11.31
N PRO A 74 12.73 3.51 -10.53
CA PRO A 74 14.00 3.38 -9.83
C PRO A 74 15.18 3.62 -10.79
N PRO A 75 16.14 4.51 -10.46
CA PRO A 75 17.26 4.79 -11.34
C PRO A 75 18.17 3.56 -11.44
N ALA A 76 18.73 3.34 -12.63
CA ALA A 76 19.83 2.38 -12.77
C ALA A 76 21.05 2.82 -11.95
N LEU A 77 21.92 1.87 -11.62
CA LEU A 77 23.17 2.15 -10.91
C LEU A 77 23.98 3.22 -11.67
N GLY A 78 24.25 4.35 -11.01
CA GLY A 78 25.03 5.45 -11.58
C GLY A 78 24.29 6.38 -12.56
N ALA A 79 22.97 6.25 -12.72
CA ALA A 79 22.20 7.04 -13.71
C ALA A 79 22.32 8.57 -13.54
N ASP A 80 22.60 9.05 -12.32
CA ASP A 80 22.72 10.48 -12.01
C ASP A 80 24.17 10.97 -11.80
N THR A 81 25.18 10.09 -11.90
CA THR A 81 26.58 10.41 -11.54
C THR A 81 27.14 11.60 -12.31
N GLU A 82 27.05 11.60 -13.64
CA GLU A 82 27.57 12.68 -14.50
C GLU A 82 26.84 14.01 -14.30
N ARG A 83 25.53 13.94 -14.03
CA ARG A 83 24.72 15.13 -13.77
C ARG A 83 25.13 15.78 -12.44
N LEU A 84 25.36 14.98 -11.41
CA LEU A 84 25.77 15.45 -10.09
C LEU A 84 27.21 15.96 -10.09
N SER A 85 28.14 15.26 -10.76
CA SER A 85 29.53 15.69 -10.90
C SER A 85 29.64 17.10 -11.51
N ARG A 86 28.91 17.35 -12.61
CA ARG A 86 28.88 18.68 -13.25
C ARG A 86 28.22 19.75 -12.39
N ALA A 87 27.15 19.41 -11.66
CA ALA A 87 26.47 20.36 -10.79
C ALA A 87 27.39 20.84 -9.66
N LEU A 88 28.18 19.94 -9.08
CA LEU A 88 29.12 20.25 -8.00
C LEU A 88 30.38 21.00 -8.47
N ALA A 89 30.82 20.77 -9.72
CA ALA A 89 31.96 21.48 -10.29
C ALA A 89 31.63 22.93 -10.73
N ALA A 90 30.35 23.31 -10.73
CA ALA A 90 29.89 24.64 -11.08
C ALA A 90 29.70 25.57 -9.86
N ASP A 91 29.87 25.05 -8.64
CA ASP A 91 30.01 25.78 -7.37
C ASP A 91 31.49 26.05 -7.05
#